data_AF-A0A847MJU3-F1
#
_entry.id   AF-A0A847MJU3-F1
#
_cell.length_a   1.000
_cell.length_b   1.000
_cell.length_c   1.000
_cell.angle_alpha   90.00
_cell.angle_beta   90.00
_cell.angle_gamma   90.00
#
_symmetry.space_group_name_H-M   'P 1'
#
loop_
_entity.id
_entity.type
_entity.pdbx_description
1 polymer ?
#
loop_
_entity_poly.entity_id
_entity_poly.type
_entity_poly.pdbx_seq_one_letter_code
_entity_poly.pdbx_strand_id
1 'polypeptide(L)'
;MSKFLFSLIFLVFLTACSTQPEWLQRKRQYHGWEHSTRQTHDYSFDWLISGSAYASPQQVFSASDEMWVQWPKGRELPVIVGIDEEGRRQVLSFHRQRPYLVVKGHWPQLQFTVAREQAYATFSAEAEL
;
A
#
# COMPACT_ATOMS: atom_id res chain seq x y z
N MET A 1 54.71 18.74 18.52
CA MET A 1 53.38 18.49 19.12
C MET A 1 52.21 19.11 18.33
N SER A 2 52.39 20.17 17.53
CA SER A 2 51.29 20.81 16.75
C SER A 2 50.66 19.95 15.63
N LYS A 3 51.44 19.07 14.97
CA LYS A 3 50.94 18.25 13.84
C LYS A 3 49.93 17.15 14.25
N PHE A 4 50.05 16.61 15.46
CA PHE A 4 49.13 15.58 15.97
C PHE A 4 47.77 16.16 16.34
N LEU A 5 47.71 17.42 16.80
CA LEU A 5 46.46 18.09 17.13
C LEU A 5 45.61 18.35 15.87
N PHE A 6 46.25 18.72 14.76
CA PHE A 6 45.57 18.96 13.48
C PHE A 6 45.00 17.68 12.86
N SER A 7 45.72 16.55 13.00
CA SER A 7 45.27 15.26 12.50
C SER A 7 44.05 14.73 13.27
N LEU A 8 44.00 14.97 14.59
CA LEU A 8 42.86 14.56 15.42
C LEU A 8 41.59 15.36 15.10
N ILE A 9 41.73 16.66 14.82
CA ILE A 9 40.61 17.53 14.42
C ILE A 9 40.04 17.09 13.06
N PHE A 10 40.89 16.70 12.11
CA PHE A 10 40.44 16.28 10.78
C PHE A 10 39.64 14.96 10.80
N LEU A 11 39.96 14.05 11.72
CA LEU A 11 39.23 12.78 11.91
C LEU A 11 37.82 12.97 12.49
N VAL A 12 37.58 14.01 13.29
CA VAL A 12 36.25 14.29 13.87
C VAL A 12 35.28 14.88 12.84
N PHE A 13 35.77 15.60 11.82
CA PHE A 13 34.90 16.15 10.78
C PHE A 13 34.42 15.13 9.73
N LEU A 14 35.06 13.96 9.63
CA LEU A 14 34.67 12.91 8.68
C LEU A 14 33.47 12.07 9.13
N THR A 15 33.13 12.04 10.44
CA THR A 15 31.98 11.27 10.94
C THR A 15 30.65 12.01 10.82
N ALA A 16 30.67 13.33 10.57
CA ALA A 16 29.48 14.17 10.49
C ALA A 16 28.62 13.92 9.23
N CYS A 17 29.14 13.24 8.21
CA CYS A 17 28.38 12.94 6.98
C CYS A 17 27.65 11.58 7.00
N SER A 18 27.76 10.78 8.07
CA SER A 18 27.17 9.44 8.13
C SER A 18 25.75 9.39 8.71
N THR A 19 25.27 10.46 9.37
CA THR A 19 23.95 10.43 10.02
C THR A 19 22.90 11.04 9.10
N GLN A 20 22.40 10.24 8.17
CA GLN A 20 21.26 10.64 7.34
C GLN A 20 20.02 10.80 8.25
N PRO A 21 19.31 11.94 8.18
CA PRO A 21 18.14 12.17 9.03
C PRO A 21 17.07 11.09 8.85
N GLU A 22 16.39 10.71 9.92
CA GLU A 22 15.35 9.66 9.92
C GLU A 22 14.23 9.94 8.89
N TRP A 23 13.84 11.20 8.71
CA TRP A 23 12.84 11.62 7.70
C TRP A 23 13.28 11.33 6.26
N LEU A 24 14.59 11.32 6.00
CA LEU A 24 15.18 11.04 4.69
C LEU A 24 15.33 9.53 4.46
N GLN A 25 15.45 8.73 5.52
CA GLN A 25 15.36 7.26 5.42
C GLN A 25 13.92 6.78 5.18
N ARG A 26 12.93 7.44 5.81
CA ARG A 26 11.49 7.12 5.63
C ARG A 26 11.03 7.24 4.17
N LYS A 27 11.64 8.14 3.38
CA LYS A 27 11.36 8.27 1.95
C LYS A 27 11.92 7.14 1.07
N ARG A 28 12.93 6.38 1.51
CA ARG A 28 13.54 5.33 0.68
C ARG A 28 12.81 3.98 0.69
N GLN A 29 11.90 3.74 1.64
CA GLN A 29 11.21 2.44 1.73
C GLN A 29 10.08 2.22 0.71
N TYR A 30 9.81 3.16 -0.20
CA TYR A 30 8.74 3.04 -1.21
C TYR A 30 9.22 3.37 -2.63
N HIS A 31 10.42 2.92 -3.01
CA HIS A 31 10.86 2.99 -4.41
C HIS A 31 9.94 2.10 -5.27
N GLY A 32 9.09 2.71 -6.11
CA GLY A 32 8.27 1.99 -7.11
C GLY A 32 6.80 2.40 -7.23
N TRP A 33 6.29 3.28 -6.36
CA TRP A 33 4.87 3.69 -6.38
C TRP A 33 4.61 5.05 -7.04
N GLU A 34 5.63 5.92 -7.15
CA GLU A 34 5.48 7.29 -7.69
C GLU A 34 5.43 7.35 -9.23
N HIS A 35 5.95 6.33 -9.92
CA HIS A 35 5.90 6.26 -11.38
C HIS A 35 5.06 5.08 -11.81
N SER A 36 3.79 5.36 -12.05
CA SER A 36 2.96 4.41 -12.77
C SER A 36 2.93 4.80 -14.23
N THR A 37 3.41 3.93 -15.09
CA THR A 37 3.21 4.00 -16.54
C THR A 37 1.76 3.66 -16.94
N ARG A 38 0.79 3.85 -16.02
CA ARG A 38 -0.61 3.44 -16.16
C ARG A 38 -1.27 4.27 -17.26
N GLN A 39 -1.94 3.59 -18.18
CA GLN A 39 -2.89 4.23 -19.08
C GLN A 39 -4.29 4.16 -18.45
N THR A 40 -5.13 5.16 -18.72
CA THR A 40 -6.48 5.26 -18.13
C THR A 40 -7.39 4.09 -18.49
N HIS A 41 -7.10 3.37 -19.58
CA HIS A 41 -7.88 2.22 -20.05
C HIS A 41 -7.56 0.91 -19.29
N ASP A 42 -6.58 0.89 -18.39
CA ASP A 42 -6.18 -0.32 -17.68
C ASP A 42 -6.94 -0.53 -16.36
N TYR A 43 -7.90 0.34 -16.04
CA TYR A 43 -8.69 0.24 -14.81
C TYR A 43 -9.98 -0.54 -15.04
N SER A 44 -10.25 -1.53 -14.20
CA SER A 44 -11.56 -2.20 -14.15
C SER A 44 -12.28 -1.88 -12.84
N PHE A 45 -13.54 -1.49 -12.97
CA PHE A 45 -14.45 -1.14 -11.88
C PHE A 45 -15.47 -2.24 -11.59
N ASP A 46 -15.28 -3.43 -12.17
CA ASP A 46 -16.22 -4.55 -12.14
C ASP A 46 -16.11 -5.33 -10.83
N TRP A 47 -16.31 -4.63 -9.72
CA TRP A 47 -16.15 -5.13 -8.36
C TRP A 47 -17.47 -5.09 -7.60
N LEU A 48 -17.89 -6.26 -7.11
CA LEU A 48 -19.07 -6.38 -6.25
C LEU A 48 -18.65 -6.25 -4.78
N ILE A 49 -19.19 -5.24 -4.09
CA ILE A 49 -18.97 -5.03 -2.66
C ILE A 49 -20.13 -5.64 -1.86
N SER A 50 -19.81 -6.42 -0.83
CA SER A 50 -20.80 -7.09 0.03
C SER A 50 -20.37 -7.16 1.50
N GLY A 51 -21.28 -7.57 2.39
CA GLY A 51 -21.03 -7.69 3.82
C GLY A 51 -21.35 -6.43 4.63
N SER A 52 -20.65 -6.24 5.74
CA SER A 52 -20.94 -5.20 6.73
C SER A 52 -20.60 -3.80 6.23
N ALA A 53 -21.56 -2.86 6.30
CA ALA A 53 -21.35 -1.45 5.94
C ALA A 53 -20.28 -0.74 6.79
N TYR A 54 -20.00 -1.24 8.01
CA TYR A 54 -18.99 -0.67 8.88
C TYR A 54 -17.57 -0.96 8.37
N ALA A 55 -17.34 -2.20 7.92
CA ALA A 55 -16.08 -2.67 7.34
C ALA A 55 -16.02 -2.53 5.80
N SER A 56 -17.02 -1.91 5.18
CA SER A 56 -17.11 -1.80 3.73
C SER A 56 -16.29 -0.60 3.19
N PRO A 57 -15.50 -0.81 2.12
CA PRO A 57 -14.92 0.31 1.37
C PRO A 57 -16.02 1.10 0.64
N GLN A 58 -15.71 2.32 0.24
CA GLN A 58 -16.63 3.11 -0.60
C GLN A 58 -16.63 2.62 -2.05
N GLN A 59 -15.47 2.17 -2.53
CA GLN A 59 -15.25 1.71 -3.88
C GLN A 59 -13.99 0.84 -3.94
N VAL A 60 -13.99 -0.14 -4.86
CA VAL A 60 -12.80 -0.90 -5.24
C VAL A 60 -12.70 -0.89 -6.76
N PHE A 61 -11.48 -0.78 -7.27
CA PHE A 61 -11.17 -1.00 -8.68
C PHE A 61 -9.78 -1.62 -8.81
N SER A 62 -9.53 -2.33 -9.88
CA SER A 62 -8.23 -2.94 -10.17
C SER A 62 -7.56 -2.22 -11.33
N ALA A 63 -6.24 -2.30 -11.36
CA ALA A 63 -5.39 -1.99 -12.50
C ALA A 63 -4.51 -3.20 -12.81
N SER A 64 -3.57 -3.05 -13.73
CA SER A 64 -2.72 -4.12 -14.26
C SER A 64 -1.84 -4.89 -13.26
N ASP A 65 -1.62 -4.44 -12.02
CA ASP A 65 -1.01 -5.26 -10.94
C ASP A 65 -1.34 -4.70 -9.54
N GLU A 66 -2.48 -4.04 -9.44
CA GLU A 66 -2.85 -3.30 -8.23
C GLU A 66 -4.35 -3.32 -8.03
N MET A 67 -4.74 -3.28 -6.76
CA MET A 67 -6.11 -2.99 -6.37
C MET A 67 -6.15 -1.70 -5.58
N TRP A 68 -7.12 -0.88 -5.92
CA TRP A 68 -7.32 0.45 -5.38
C TRP A 68 -8.60 0.44 -4.57
N VAL A 69 -8.46 0.68 -3.27
CA VAL A 69 -9.56 0.63 -2.31
C VAL A 69 -9.79 2.03 -1.78
N GLN A 70 -10.93 2.64 -2.11
CA GLN A 70 -11.32 3.90 -1.50
C GLN A 70 -11.89 3.65 -0.11
N TRP A 71 -11.17 4.11 0.91
CA TRP A 71 -11.59 3.91 2.30
C TRP A 71 -12.25 5.18 2.87
N PRO A 72 -13.36 5.07 3.63
CA PRO A 72 -14.01 6.23 4.22
C PRO A 72 -13.06 7.04 5.11
N LYS A 73 -13.04 8.36 4.90
CA LYS A 73 -12.23 9.27 5.72
C LYS A 73 -12.66 9.22 7.19
N GLY A 74 -11.69 9.17 8.10
CA GLY A 74 -11.94 9.20 9.54
C GLY A 74 -12.38 7.86 10.14
N ARG A 75 -12.52 6.79 9.34
CA ARG A 75 -12.68 5.43 9.85
C ARG A 75 -11.33 4.79 10.15
N GLU A 76 -11.36 3.83 11.07
CA GLU A 76 -10.23 2.92 11.33
C GLU A 76 -9.86 2.18 10.03
N LEU A 77 -8.56 1.95 9.81
CA LEU A 77 -8.07 1.23 8.64
C LEU A 77 -8.37 -0.27 8.80
N PRO A 78 -8.76 -0.96 7.72
CA PRO A 78 -9.08 -2.37 7.80
C PRO A 78 -7.82 -3.22 7.80
N VAL A 79 -7.92 -4.43 8.37
CA VAL A 79 -7.08 -5.54 7.93
C VAL A 79 -7.58 -5.97 6.56
N ILE A 80 -6.68 -6.01 5.57
CA ILE A 80 -6.98 -6.46 4.21
C ILE A 80 -6.42 -7.86 4.03
N VAL A 81 -7.27 -8.79 3.62
CA VAL A 81 -6.90 -10.16 3.27
C VAL A 81 -7.22 -10.40 1.80
N GLY A 82 -6.23 -10.84 1.04
CA GLY A 82 -6.41 -11.35 -0.31
C GLY A 82 -6.85 -12.80 -0.26
N ILE A 83 -7.78 -13.15 -1.13
CA ILE A 83 -8.25 -14.51 -1.34
C ILE A 83 -7.99 -14.82 -2.82
N ASP A 84 -7.17 -15.84 -3.10
CA ASP A 84 -6.86 -16.25 -4.47
C ASP A 84 -7.92 -17.19 -5.05
N GLU A 85 -7.73 -17.60 -6.31
CA GLU A 85 -8.64 -18.51 -7.03
C GLU A 85 -8.80 -19.87 -6.33
N GLU A 86 -7.77 -20.32 -5.62
CA GLU A 86 -7.82 -21.56 -4.82
C GLU A 86 -8.41 -21.34 -3.41
N GLY A 87 -8.82 -20.12 -3.07
CA GLY A 87 -9.38 -19.75 -1.77
C GLY A 87 -8.34 -19.60 -0.67
N ARG A 88 -7.03 -19.58 -1.00
CA ARG A 88 -5.98 -19.35 -0.01
C ARG A 88 -6.00 -17.89 0.42
N ARG A 89 -5.78 -17.68 1.72
CA ARG A 89 -5.98 -16.38 2.38
C ARG A 89 -4.63 -15.82 2.81
N GLN A 90 -4.34 -14.59 2.40
CA GLN A 90 -3.11 -13.90 2.76
C GLN A 90 -3.40 -12.50 3.28
N VAL A 91 -2.80 -12.13 4.41
CA VAL A 91 -2.84 -10.74 4.91
C VAL A 91 -1.97 -9.87 4.00
N LEU A 92 -2.55 -8.78 3.48
CA LEU A 92 -1.90 -7.92 2.51
C LEU A 92 -1.41 -6.62 3.15
N SER A 93 -0.24 -6.18 2.72
CA SER A 93 0.23 -4.82 2.98
C SER A 93 -0.39 -3.85 1.97
N PHE A 94 -0.61 -2.61 2.38
CA PHE A 94 -1.11 -1.56 1.50
C PHE A 94 -0.26 -0.28 1.60
N HIS A 95 -0.19 0.45 0.49
CA HIS A 95 0.32 1.81 0.45
C HIS A 95 -0.83 2.81 0.53
N ARG A 96 -0.68 3.88 1.31
CA ARG A 96 -1.74 4.89 1.47
C ARG A 96 -1.55 6.05 0.49
N GLN A 97 -2.19 5.97 -0.67
CA GLN A 97 -2.31 7.06 -1.62
C GLN A 97 -3.69 7.70 -1.51
N ARG A 98 -3.85 8.64 -0.56
CA ARG A 98 -5.16 9.24 -0.24
C ARG A 98 -5.89 9.72 -1.51
N PRO A 99 -7.19 9.45 -1.67
CA PRO A 99 -8.12 8.81 -0.70
C PRO A 99 -8.04 7.26 -0.64
N TYR A 100 -7.11 6.65 -1.36
CA TYR A 100 -7.04 5.21 -1.56
C TYR A 100 -6.03 4.49 -0.65
N LEU A 101 -6.31 3.21 -0.43
CA LEU A 101 -5.37 2.19 0.00
C LEU A 101 -5.05 1.36 -1.24
N VAL A 102 -3.79 1.28 -1.62
CA VAL A 102 -3.34 0.57 -2.82
C VAL A 102 -2.65 -0.72 -2.40
N VAL A 103 -3.12 -1.82 -2.94
CA VAL A 103 -2.66 -3.17 -2.66
C VAL A 103 -1.99 -3.71 -3.93
N LYS A 104 -0.83 -4.36 -3.79
CA LYS A 104 -0.14 -4.99 -4.94
C LYS A 104 -0.69 -6.38 -5.25
N GLY A 105 -0.52 -6.77 -6.50
CA GLY A 105 -0.89 -8.09 -6.98
C GLY A 105 -2.32 -8.16 -7.48
N HIS A 106 -2.64 -9.32 -8.03
CA HIS A 106 -3.95 -9.66 -8.53
C HIS A 106 -4.63 -10.59 -7.54
N TRP A 107 -5.77 -10.14 -7.00
CA TRP A 107 -6.57 -10.95 -6.11
C TRP A 107 -8.00 -10.93 -6.63
N PRO A 108 -8.63 -12.08 -6.91
CA PRO A 108 -10.02 -12.13 -7.34
C PRO A 108 -10.97 -11.68 -6.24
N GLN A 109 -10.55 -11.77 -4.98
CA GLN A 109 -11.35 -11.31 -3.85
C GLN A 109 -10.50 -10.68 -2.75
N LEU A 110 -11.05 -9.62 -2.18
CA LEU A 110 -10.56 -8.94 -0.99
C LEU A 110 -11.56 -9.10 0.15
N GLN A 111 -11.04 -9.37 1.34
CA GLN A 111 -11.77 -9.24 2.59
C GLN A 111 -11.22 -8.06 3.40
N PHE A 112 -12.13 -7.25 3.92
CA PHE A 112 -11.86 -6.15 4.84
C PHE A 112 -12.38 -6.53 6.22
N THR A 113 -11.58 -6.31 7.25
CA THR A 113 -11.98 -6.58 8.64
C THR A 113 -11.67 -5.39 9.52
N VAL A 114 -12.69 -4.90 10.23
CA VAL A 114 -12.57 -3.84 11.25
C VAL A 114 -13.27 -4.33 12.51
N ALA A 115 -12.59 -4.34 13.64
CA ALA A 115 -13.06 -4.96 14.88
C ALA A 115 -13.54 -6.41 14.66
N ARG A 116 -14.86 -6.65 14.65
CA ARG A 116 -15.48 -7.97 14.39
C ARG A 116 -16.32 -7.99 13.11
N GLU A 117 -16.36 -6.87 12.40
CA GLU A 117 -17.15 -6.70 11.18
C GLU A 117 -16.32 -7.03 9.96
N GLN A 118 -16.96 -7.65 8.98
CA GLN A 118 -16.31 -8.08 7.74
C GLN A 118 -17.10 -7.60 6.53
N ALA A 119 -16.36 -7.16 5.51
CA ALA A 119 -16.89 -6.90 4.18
C ALA A 119 -15.98 -7.54 3.13
N TYR A 120 -16.51 -7.72 1.94
CA TYR A 120 -15.82 -8.36 0.82
C TYR A 120 -15.96 -7.50 -0.42
N ALA A 121 -14.92 -7.49 -1.24
CA ALA A 121 -14.99 -7.05 -2.63
C ALA A 121 -14.55 -8.21 -3.50
N THR A 122 -15.41 -8.65 -4.41
CA THR A 122 -15.12 -9.74 -5.35
C THR A 122 -15.11 -9.17 -6.75
N PHE A 123 -14.10 -9.51 -7.52
CA PHE A 123 -14.06 -9.18 -8.94
C PHE A 123 -15.18 -9.95 -9.65
N SER A 124 -16.15 -9.21 -10.17
CA SER A 124 -17.21 -9.76 -10.99
C SER A 124 -16.67 -9.83 -12.41
N ALA A 125 -15.99 -10.94 -12.72
CA ALA A 125 -15.82 -11.34 -14.11
C ALA A 125 -17.21 -11.74 -14.62
N GLU A 126 -18.05 -10.77 -14.92
CA GLU A 126 -19.26 -11.02 -15.70
C GLU A 126 -18.73 -11.53 -17.05
N ALA A 127 -18.73 -12.86 -17.19
CA ALA A 127 -18.41 -13.54 -18.42
C ALA A 127 -19.30 -12.93 -19.50
N GLU A 128 -18.69 -12.34 -20.52
CA GLU A 128 -19.38 -12.01 -21.75
C GLU A 128 -20.13 -13.28 -22.23
N LEU A 129 -21.45 -13.29 -22.03
CA LEU A 129 -22.40 -14.27 -22.55
C LEU A 129 -23.32 -13.56 -23.53
#